data_AF-A0A8S2G7Z0-F1
#
_entry.id   AF-A0A8S2G7Z0-F1
#
_cell.length_a   1.000
_cell.length_b   1.000
_cell.length_c   1.000
_cell.angle_alpha   90.00
_cell.angle_beta   90.00
_cell.angle_gamma   90.00
#
_symmetry.space_group_name_H-M   'P 1'
#
loop_
_entity.id
_entity.type
_entity.pdbx_description
1 polymer ?
#
loop_
_entity_poly.entity_id
_entity_poly.type
_entity_poly.pdbx_seq_one_letter_code
_entity_poly.pdbx_strand_id
1 'polypeptide(L)'
;EEHSAMKNVVVNEIERLLFRPNIKQSAQHYGLCCLTSMKFTQTQDNELANKLIKIYFALFRLLSVKDDVSSKYFALLLGGVTRALAFAKVNIEKILEHLNDLFRIVHSKNFNTSVRALQLLFKISEQKYVDCRI
;
A
#
# COMPACT_ATOMS: atom_id res chain seq x y z
N GLU A 1 -4.27 27.42 -1.36
CA GLU A 1 -5.10 26.86 -2.43
C GLU A 1 -4.84 25.36 -2.53
N GLU A 2 -5.60 24.55 -1.79
CA GLU A 2 -5.46 23.09 -1.86
C GLU A 2 -6.38 22.57 -2.98
N HIS A 3 -5.82 22.32 -4.15
CA HIS A 3 -6.54 21.62 -5.21
C HIS A 3 -6.69 20.14 -4.84
N SER A 4 -7.65 19.83 -3.96
CA SER A 4 -7.97 18.46 -3.52
C SER A 4 -8.22 17.52 -4.72
N ALA A 5 -8.86 18.02 -5.79
CA ALA A 5 -9.08 17.28 -7.02
C ALA A 5 -7.77 16.86 -7.75
N MET A 6 -6.67 17.62 -7.60
CA MET A 6 -5.38 17.31 -8.23
C MET A 6 -4.78 16.02 -7.66
N LYS A 7 -5.07 15.68 -6.40
CA LYS A 7 -4.57 14.45 -5.78
C LYS A 7 -5.01 13.20 -6.56
N ASN A 8 -6.28 13.17 -6.96
CA ASN A 8 -6.84 12.05 -7.72
C ASN A 8 -6.21 11.93 -9.11
N VAL A 9 -6.02 13.06 -9.81
CA VAL A 9 -5.37 13.07 -11.13
C VAL A 9 -3.95 12.53 -11.06
N VAL A 10 -3.17 13.00 -10.09
CA VAL A 10 -1.78 12.53 -9.88
C VAL A 10 -1.73 11.04 -9.58
N VAL A 11 -2.60 10.54 -8.70
CA VAL A 11 -2.65 9.10 -8.38
C VAL A 11 -3.01 8.27 -9.62
N ASN A 12 -3.96 8.73 -10.45
CA ASN A 12 -4.34 8.05 -11.68
C ASN A 12 -3.18 7.98 -12.69
N GLU A 13 -2.44 9.07 -12.88
CA GLU A 13 -1.32 9.09 -13.83
C GLU A 13 -0.14 8.25 -13.34
N ILE A 14 0.16 8.28 -12.04
CA ILE A 14 1.22 7.44 -11.49
C ILE A 14 0.82 5.96 -11.53
N GLU A 15 -0.44 5.63 -11.27
CA GLU A 15 -0.98 4.27 -11.44
C GLU A 15 -0.74 3.76 -12.87
N ARG A 16 -1.15 4.54 -13.88
CA ARG A 16 -0.91 4.21 -15.30
C ARG A 16 0.57 4.01 -15.61
N LEU A 17 1.44 4.86 -15.05
CA LEU A 17 2.89 4.77 -15.23
C LEU A 17 3.47 3.49 -14.62
N LEU A 18 3.03 3.10 -13.42
CA LEU A 18 3.56 1.94 -12.71
C LEU A 18 3.13 0.60 -13.33
N PHE A 19 1.93 0.53 -13.90
CA PHE A 19 1.42 -0.67 -14.57
C PHE A 19 1.81 -0.77 -16.06
N ARG A 20 2.52 0.23 -16.60
CA ARG A 20 2.98 0.20 -17.99
C ARG A 20 4.03 -0.89 -18.22
N PRO A 21 3.93 -1.70 -19.29
CA PRO A 21 4.99 -2.63 -19.65
C PRO A 21 6.28 -1.85 -20.00
N ASN A 22 7.42 -2.40 -19.61
CA ASN A 22 8.76 -1.90 -19.95
C ASN A 22 9.12 -0.49 -19.43
N ILE A 23 8.75 -0.20 -18.19
CA ILE A 23 9.22 0.99 -17.48
C ILE A 23 10.57 0.73 -16.78
N LYS A 24 11.46 1.73 -16.80
CA LYS A 24 12.74 1.67 -16.05
C LYS A 24 12.48 1.50 -14.55
N GLN A 25 13.29 0.67 -13.90
CA GLN A 25 13.21 0.48 -12.44
C GLN A 25 13.31 1.80 -11.66
N SER A 26 14.19 2.73 -12.07
CA SER A 26 14.29 4.05 -11.42
C SER A 26 12.97 4.84 -11.48
N ALA A 27 12.25 4.79 -12.60
CA ALA A 27 10.96 5.45 -12.73
C ALA A 27 9.88 4.77 -11.87
N GLN A 28 9.91 3.45 -11.74
CA GLN A 28 9.05 2.72 -10.80
C GLN A 28 9.33 3.11 -9.35
N HIS A 29 10.60 3.22 -8.97
CA HIS A 29 10.99 3.62 -7.63
C HIS A 29 10.46 5.00 -7.27
N TYR A 30 10.70 6.01 -8.12
CA TYR A 30 10.23 7.36 -7.87
C TYR A 30 8.70 7.50 -7.92
N GLY A 31 8.03 6.77 -8.82
CA GLY A 31 6.57 6.72 -8.86
C GLY A 31 5.99 6.14 -7.56
N LEU A 32 6.56 5.05 -7.06
CA LEU A 32 6.15 4.45 -5.79
C LEU A 32 6.44 5.38 -4.59
N CYS A 33 7.61 6.02 -4.56
CA CYS A 33 7.95 7.02 -3.55
C CYS A 33 6.93 8.18 -3.54
N CYS A 34 6.49 8.62 -4.72
CA CYS A 34 5.49 9.68 -4.84
C CYS A 34 4.13 9.25 -4.27
N LEU A 35 3.60 8.08 -4.66
CA LEU A 35 2.35 7.55 -4.12
C LEU A 35 2.41 7.40 -2.61
N THR A 36 3.49 6.84 -2.11
CA THR A 36 3.66 6.64 -0.66
C THR A 36 3.81 7.98 0.05
N SER A 37 4.48 8.98 -0.52
CA SER A 37 4.64 10.29 0.12
C SER A 37 3.39 11.17 0.08
N MET A 38 2.30 10.71 -0.54
CA MET A 38 1.05 11.44 -0.64
C MET A 38 0.48 11.76 0.76
N LYS A 39 0.16 13.04 0.99
CA LYS A 39 -0.41 13.50 2.26
C LYS A 39 -1.93 13.33 2.26
N PHE A 40 -2.43 12.58 3.24
CA PHE A 40 -3.85 12.44 3.52
C PHE A 40 -4.33 13.62 4.37
N THR A 41 -5.40 14.28 3.95
CA THR A 41 -6.11 15.33 4.69
C THR A 41 -7.36 14.70 5.33
N GLN A 42 -7.55 14.94 6.62
CA GLN A 42 -8.30 14.08 7.56
C GLN A 42 -9.81 13.92 7.29
N THR A 43 -10.44 14.75 6.44
CA THR A 43 -11.90 14.87 6.33
C THR A 43 -12.52 14.37 5.02
N GLN A 44 -11.75 14.13 3.94
CA GLN A 44 -12.31 13.75 2.62
C GLN A 44 -11.60 12.60 1.89
N ASP A 45 -10.46 12.11 2.39
CA ASP A 45 -9.59 11.20 1.61
C ASP A 45 -9.90 9.70 1.78
N ASN A 46 -11.07 9.31 2.29
CA ASN A 46 -11.41 7.89 2.52
C ASN A 46 -11.43 7.07 1.22
N GLU A 47 -12.03 7.61 0.16
CA GLU A 47 -12.08 6.95 -1.16
C GLU A 47 -10.68 6.84 -1.77
N LEU A 48 -9.88 7.91 -1.66
CA LEU A 48 -8.50 7.94 -2.13
C LEU A 48 -7.63 6.91 -1.40
N ALA A 49 -7.78 6.81 -0.08
CA ALA A 49 -7.04 5.85 0.73
C ALA A 49 -7.41 4.40 0.38
N ASN A 50 -8.69 4.11 0.17
CA ASN A 50 -9.16 2.82 -0.36
C ASN A 50 -8.55 2.51 -1.74
N LYS A 51 -8.52 3.49 -2.65
CA LYS A 51 -7.91 3.31 -3.96
C LYS A 51 -6.41 3.03 -3.85
N LEU A 52 -5.68 3.77 -3.01
CA LEU A 52 -4.26 3.57 -2.80
C LEU A 52 -3.95 2.20 -2.21
N ILE A 53 -4.75 1.70 -1.27
CA ILE A 53 -4.60 0.34 -0.73
C ILE A 53 -4.67 -0.70 -1.86
N LYS A 54 -5.66 -0.58 -2.77
CA LYS A 54 -5.77 -1.48 -3.93
C LYS A 54 -4.54 -1.40 -4.84
N ILE A 55 -4.08 -0.19 -5.15
CA ILE A 55 -2.88 0.02 -5.98
C ILE A 55 -1.65 -0.61 -5.31
N TYR A 56 -1.46 -0.41 -4.00
CA TYR A 56 -0.31 -0.97 -3.27
C TYR A 56 -0.32 -2.50 -3.28
N PHE A 57 -1.47 -3.13 -3.08
CA PHE A 57 -1.57 -4.60 -3.15
C PHE A 57 -1.40 -5.14 -4.58
N ALA A 58 -1.89 -4.43 -5.59
CA ALA A 58 -1.65 -4.80 -6.98
C ALA A 58 -0.15 -4.69 -7.35
N LEU A 59 0.52 -3.61 -6.91
CA LEU A 59 1.97 -3.47 -7.06
C LEU A 59 2.73 -4.54 -6.29
N PHE A 60 2.24 -4.91 -5.12
CA PHE A 60 2.84 -5.99 -4.33
C PHE A 60 2.88 -7.30 -5.14
N ARG A 61 1.76 -7.71 -5.71
CA ARG A 61 1.69 -8.91 -6.57
C ARG A 61 2.64 -8.80 -7.75
N LEU A 62 2.62 -7.66 -8.46
CA LEU A 62 3.48 -7.41 -9.61
C LEU A 62 4.98 -7.51 -9.28
N LEU A 63 5.37 -6.99 -8.12
CA LEU A 63 6.77 -7.01 -7.66
C LEU A 63 7.17 -8.36 -7.07
N SER A 64 6.25 -9.10 -6.45
CA SER A 64 6.53 -10.45 -5.90
C SER A 64 6.80 -11.52 -6.96
N VAL A 65 6.38 -11.27 -8.21
CA VAL A 65 6.69 -12.14 -9.36
C VAL A 65 8.09 -11.85 -9.91
N LYS A 66 8.61 -10.64 -9.67
CA LYS A 66 9.93 -10.21 -10.12
C LYS A 66 10.93 -10.46 -8.99
N ASP A 67 11.63 -11.58 -9.03
CA ASP A 67 12.62 -11.95 -8.00
C ASP A 67 13.78 -10.94 -7.84
N ASP A 68 13.95 -10.02 -8.80
CA ASP A 68 14.98 -8.98 -8.82
C ASP A 68 14.51 -7.60 -8.29
N VAL A 69 13.45 -7.57 -7.47
CA VAL A 69 12.97 -6.32 -6.88
C VAL A 69 13.68 -6.03 -5.57
N SER A 70 14.29 -4.85 -5.48
CA SER A 70 14.93 -4.37 -4.25
C SER A 70 13.95 -4.41 -3.07
N SER A 71 14.38 -4.94 -1.94
CA SER A 71 13.58 -4.99 -0.71
C SER A 71 13.10 -3.61 -0.22
N LYS A 72 13.71 -2.53 -0.71
CA LYS A 72 13.30 -1.14 -0.52
C LYS A 72 11.88 -0.86 -1.03
N TYR A 73 11.43 -1.51 -2.11
CA TYR A 73 10.08 -1.32 -2.65
C TYR A 73 9.01 -1.85 -1.68
N PHE A 74 9.24 -3.03 -1.10
CA PHE A 74 8.32 -3.60 -0.12
C PHE A 74 8.24 -2.77 1.16
N ALA A 75 9.37 -2.19 1.61
CA ALA A 75 9.37 -1.28 2.74
C ALA A 75 8.51 -0.02 2.48
N LEU A 76 8.63 0.58 1.28
CA LEU A 76 7.81 1.72 0.86
C LEU A 76 6.32 1.34 0.79
N LEU A 77 5.99 0.21 0.18
CA LEU A 77 4.62 -0.29 0.08
C LEU A 77 3.98 -0.51 1.45
N LEU A 78 4.66 -1.22 2.36
CA LEU A 78 4.16 -1.47 3.71
C LEU A 78 3.95 -0.17 4.50
N GLY A 79 4.87 0.79 4.36
CA GLY A 79 4.73 2.12 4.95
C GLY A 79 3.58 2.93 4.34
N GLY A 80 3.29 2.76 3.05
CA GLY A 80 2.14 3.35 2.36
C GLY A 80 0.81 2.75 2.84
N VAL A 81 0.71 1.42 2.88
CA VAL A 81 -0.49 0.68 3.31
C VAL A 81 -0.82 0.99 4.77
N THR A 82 0.17 0.94 5.67
CA THR A 82 -0.03 1.21 7.10
C THR A 82 -0.59 2.61 7.35
N ARG A 83 -0.15 3.60 6.55
CA ARG A 83 -0.65 4.97 6.61
C ARG A 83 -2.03 5.10 5.99
N ALA A 84 -2.23 4.56 4.78
CA ALA A 84 -3.53 4.60 4.12
C ALA A 84 -4.63 3.96 4.99
N LEU A 85 -4.33 2.86 5.67
CA LEU A 85 -5.25 2.20 6.60
C LEU A 85 -5.65 3.04 7.82
N ALA A 86 -4.85 4.03 8.22
CA ALA A 86 -5.23 4.93 9.31
C ALA A 86 -6.34 5.92 8.90
N PHE A 87 -6.48 6.18 7.60
CA PHE A 87 -7.45 7.15 7.06
C PHE A 87 -8.59 6.48 6.30
N ALA A 88 -8.35 5.29 5.79
CA ALA A 88 -9.34 4.52 5.09
C ALA A 88 -10.27 3.89 6.13
N LYS A 89 -11.56 4.27 6.14
CA LYS A 89 -12.61 3.52 6.83
C LYS A 89 -12.88 2.24 6.03
N VAL A 90 -11.87 1.38 5.96
CA VAL A 90 -11.89 0.15 5.16
C VAL A 90 -12.62 -0.89 5.96
N ASN A 91 -13.59 -1.55 5.31
CA ASN A 91 -14.15 -2.77 5.82
C ASN A 91 -13.02 -3.82 5.90
N ILE A 92 -12.76 -4.33 7.10
CA ILE A 92 -11.69 -5.29 7.42
C ILE A 92 -11.68 -6.46 6.42
N GLU A 93 -12.86 -6.88 5.95
CA GLU A 93 -13.04 -7.93 4.94
C GLU A 93 -12.20 -7.70 3.67
N LYS A 94 -12.13 -6.47 3.16
CA LYS A 94 -11.34 -6.15 1.95
C LYS A 94 -9.83 -6.25 2.19
N ILE A 95 -9.39 -6.07 3.42
CA ILE A 95 -7.98 -6.23 3.79
C ILE A 95 -7.66 -7.72 3.94
N LEU A 96 -8.61 -8.51 4.46
CA LEU A 96 -8.48 -9.96 4.59
C LEU A 96 -8.26 -10.64 3.23
N GLU A 97 -8.86 -10.14 2.14
CA GLU A 97 -8.59 -10.62 0.77
C GLU A 97 -7.11 -10.54 0.37
N HIS A 98 -6.38 -9.58 0.92
CA HIS A 98 -4.96 -9.34 0.66
C HIS A 98 -4.04 -9.93 1.72
N LEU A 99 -4.57 -10.70 2.66
CA LEU A 99 -3.81 -11.22 3.79
C LEU A 99 -2.78 -12.28 3.35
N ASN A 100 -3.14 -13.11 2.36
CA ASN A 100 -2.20 -14.06 1.76
C ASN A 100 -1.01 -13.37 1.10
N ASP A 101 -1.25 -12.22 0.47
CA ASP A 101 -0.19 -11.39 -0.13
C ASP A 101 0.76 -10.88 0.97
N LEU A 102 0.23 -10.38 2.09
CA LEU A 102 1.02 -9.94 3.25
C LEU A 102 1.84 -11.08 3.87
N PHE A 103 1.27 -12.28 4.03
CA PHE A 103 2.02 -13.43 4.54
C PHE A 103 3.20 -13.81 3.65
N ARG A 104 3.02 -13.72 2.32
CA ARG A 104 4.12 -13.96 1.38
C ARG A 104 5.28 -12.97 1.59
N ILE A 105 5.01 -11.74 2.04
CA ILE A 105 6.06 -10.76 2.40
C ILE A 105 6.83 -11.16 3.65
N VAL A 106 6.11 -11.65 4.66
CA VAL A 106 6.72 -12.06 5.93
C VAL A 106 7.79 -13.13 5.67
N HIS A 107 7.52 -14.04 4.73
CA HIS A 107 8.45 -15.08 4.30
C HIS A 107 9.50 -14.62 3.27
N SER A 108 9.61 -13.32 2.98
CA SER A 108 10.64 -12.79 2.08
C SER A 108 12.02 -12.75 2.75
N LYS A 109 13.08 -12.64 1.94
CA LYS A 109 14.48 -12.67 2.41
C LYS A 109 14.94 -11.41 3.17
N ASN A 110 14.08 -10.42 3.42
CA ASN A 110 14.45 -9.22 4.18
C ASN A 110 13.73 -9.14 5.53
N PHE A 111 14.50 -9.36 6.61
CA PHE A 111 14.03 -9.28 8.00
C PHE A 111 13.30 -7.98 8.35
N ASN A 112 13.82 -6.82 7.94
CA ASN A 112 13.19 -5.53 8.24
C ASN A 112 11.81 -5.42 7.59
N THR A 113 11.68 -5.91 6.36
CA THR A 113 10.40 -5.95 5.65
C THR A 113 9.44 -6.93 6.32
N SER A 114 9.92 -8.10 6.76
CA SER A 114 9.12 -9.07 7.50
C SER A 114 8.57 -8.51 8.81
N VAL A 115 9.40 -7.80 9.59
CA VAL A 115 8.95 -7.16 10.84
C VAL A 115 7.87 -6.10 10.57
N ARG A 116 8.05 -5.27 9.54
CA ARG A 116 7.05 -4.26 9.14
C ARG A 116 5.74 -4.90 8.67
N ALA A 117 5.81 -6.03 7.97
CA ALA A 117 4.64 -6.79 7.55
C ALA A 117 3.92 -7.43 8.75
N LEU A 118 4.66 -8.00 9.71
CA LEU A 118 4.11 -8.53 10.95
C LEU A 118 3.44 -7.45 11.80
N GLN A 119 4.04 -6.26 11.91
CA GLN A 119 3.42 -5.11 12.58
C GLN A 119 2.08 -4.73 11.95
N LEU A 120 2.00 -4.77 10.63
CA LEU A 120 0.76 -4.49 9.90
C LEU A 120 -0.30 -5.56 10.15
N LEU A 121 0.09 -6.84 10.09
CA LEU A 121 -0.80 -7.97 10.39
C LEU A 121 -1.32 -7.91 11.83
N PHE A 122 -0.44 -7.58 12.78
CA PHE A 122 -0.81 -7.40 14.18
C PHE A 122 -1.86 -6.29 14.34
N LYS A 123 -1.63 -5.12 13.71
CA LYS A 123 -2.59 -4.00 13.74
C LYS A 123 -3.96 -4.38 13.15
N ILE A 124 -3.98 -5.15 12.06
CA ILE A 124 -5.23 -5.66 11.46
C ILE A 124 -5.91 -6.65 12.41
N SER A 125 -5.14 -7.53 13.05
CA SER A 125 -5.68 -8.50 14.01
C SER A 125 -6.33 -7.80 15.21
N GLU A 126 -5.68 -6.77 15.79
CA GLU A 126 -6.22 -6.01 16.90
C GLU A 126 -7.55 -5.31 16.55
N GLN A 127 -7.65 -4.72 15.35
CA GLN A 127 -8.92 -4.13 14.91
C GLN A 127 -10.05 -5.17 14.82
N LYS A 128 -9.75 -6.38 14.35
CA LYS A 128 -10.74 -7.46 14.27
C LYS A 128 -11.22 -7.93 15.65
N TYR A 129 -10.33 -7.99 16.64
CA TYR A 129 -10.71 -8.34 18.01
C TYR A 129 -11.59 -7.29 18.70
N VAL A 130 -11.47 -6.01 18.31
CA VAL A 130 -12.33 -4.94 18.83
C VAL A 130 -13.74 -5.02 18.24
N ASP A 131 -13.88 -5.37 16.96
CA ASP A 131 -15.19 -5.52 16.29
C ASP A 131 -16.00 -6.72 16.82
N CYS A 132 -15.34 -7.82 17.20
CA CYS A 132 -16.00 -8.99 17.79
C CYS A 132 -16.40 -8.84 19.28
N ARG A 133 -16.06 -7.71 19.93
CA ARG A 133 -16.27 -7.51 21.37
C ARG A 133 -17.40 -6.50 21.68
N ILE A 134 -18.03 -5.95 20.65
CA ILE A 134 -19.21 -5.08 20.70
C ILE A 134 -20.40 -5.89 20.20
#